data_AF-A0A956IWQ0-F1
#
_entry.id   AF-A0A956IWQ0-F1
#
_cell.length_a   1.000
_cell.length_b   1.000
_cell.length_c   1.000
_cell.angle_alpha   90.00
_cell.angle_beta   90.00
_cell.angle_gamma   90.00
#
_symmetry.space_group_name_H-M   'P 1'
#
loop_
_entity.id
_entity.type
_entity.pdbx_description
1 polymer ?
#
loop_
_entity_poly.entity_id
_entity_poly.type
_entity_poly.pdbx_seq_one_letter_code
_entity_poly.pdbx_strand_id
1 'polypeptide(L)'
;MEPTTIVLLGLAPGLFWLWIFVRANRQRPDPLVLVIRSFLLGILSAVPIVVASLLIDGGDAGGTQDLAGIVFTSFVVAGLVEEVGKYLVVRLSLGDSPYLDEPLRGLVYAAAVALGFASIENIGYMLMAGPEVLEQRALLSTVGHVADSSLWGYGLGADRLARAEGRPVRGYAFLGLLGSIVLHGVYDTGAFAERLDWTLAAFACGVALCIALFVRANRRSIHRGRRGARQIRCPSCQTLCSLGKRFCTSCGTALPSQAPVLCGRCHEPIDSRAAFCIHCGAHQETEL
;
A
#
# COMPACT_ATOMS: atom_id res chain seq x y z
N MET A 1 9.09 -31.40 3.52
CA MET A 1 8.53 -30.52 4.56
C MET A 1 7.04 -30.78 4.66
N GLU A 2 6.45 -30.61 5.84
CA GLU A 2 5.00 -30.70 6.01
C GLU A 2 4.28 -29.59 5.20
N PRO A 3 3.12 -29.87 4.58
CA PRO A 3 2.37 -28.86 3.80
C PRO A 3 2.05 -27.60 4.62
N THR A 4 1.79 -27.76 5.91
CA THR A 4 1.55 -26.65 6.84
C THR A 4 2.77 -25.75 6.99
N THR A 5 3.99 -26.30 7.01
CA THR A 5 5.23 -25.53 7.06
C THR A 5 5.40 -24.65 5.83
N ILE A 6 5.12 -25.19 4.63
CA ILE A 6 5.24 -24.43 3.37
C ILE A 6 4.27 -23.25 3.37
N VAL A 7 3.02 -23.47 3.78
CA VAL A 7 2.02 -22.40 3.86
C VAL A 7 2.45 -21.31 4.85
N LEU A 8 2.92 -21.70 6.04
CA LEU A 8 3.37 -20.75 7.05
C LEU A 8 4.58 -19.94 6.58
N LEU A 9 5.57 -20.59 5.97
CA LEU A 9 6.76 -19.93 5.44
C LEU A 9 6.43 -19.00 4.28
N GLY A 10 5.50 -19.38 3.39
CA GLY A 10 5.13 -18.55 2.25
C GLY A 10 4.35 -17.30 2.63
N LEU A 11 3.51 -17.39 3.67
CA LEU A 11 2.77 -16.26 4.23
C LEU A 11 3.65 -15.31 5.07
N ALA A 12 4.72 -15.82 5.68
CA ALA A 12 5.50 -15.07 6.67
C ALA A 12 6.10 -13.75 6.12
N PRO A 13 6.78 -13.72 4.95
CA PRO A 13 7.27 -12.47 4.37
C PRO A 13 6.14 -11.48 4.07
N GLY A 14 5.04 -11.95 3.50
CA GLY A 14 3.88 -11.13 3.17
C GLY A 14 3.30 -10.43 4.40
N LEU A 15 3.11 -11.18 5.49
CA LEU A 15 2.61 -10.65 6.76
C LEU A 15 3.61 -9.71 7.44
N PHE A 16 4.90 -10.04 7.40
CA PHE A 16 5.97 -9.22 7.96
C PHE A 16 6.03 -7.83 7.29
N TRP A 17 6.07 -7.80 5.96
CA TRP A 17 6.10 -6.54 5.21
C TRP A 17 4.79 -5.76 5.33
N LEU A 18 3.64 -6.45 5.42
CA LEU A 18 2.35 -5.81 5.65
C LEU A 18 2.35 -5.06 6.98
N TRP A 19 2.88 -5.68 8.04
CA TRP A 19 3.03 -5.04 9.34
C TRP A 19 3.93 -3.80 9.27
N ILE A 20 5.05 -3.86 8.55
CA ILE A 20 5.93 -2.70 8.33
C ILE A 20 5.17 -1.57 7.61
N PHE A 21 4.51 -1.86 6.50
CA PHE A 21 3.79 -0.87 5.70
C PHE A 21 2.65 -0.20 6.47
N VAL A 22 1.86 -0.99 7.21
CA VAL A 22 0.79 -0.46 8.07
C VAL A 22 1.36 0.43 9.17
N ARG A 23 2.49 0.04 9.77
CA ARG A 23 3.15 0.84 10.82
C ARG A 23 3.77 2.12 10.28
N ALA A 24 4.21 2.14 9.02
CA ALA A 24 4.70 3.33 8.35
C ALA A 24 3.58 4.35 8.10
N ASN A 25 2.32 3.91 7.96
CA ASN A 25 1.15 4.79 7.83
C ASN A 25 0.72 5.41 9.18
N ARG A 26 1.48 6.41 9.63
CA ARG A 26 1.30 7.06 10.93
C ARG A 26 0.37 8.27 10.93
N GLN A 27 -0.28 8.66 9.83
CA GLN A 27 -1.09 9.89 9.82
C GLN A 27 -2.55 9.64 10.21
N ARG A 28 -3.20 8.66 9.60
CA ARG A 28 -4.52 8.13 10.00
C ARG A 28 -4.45 6.63 9.69
N PRO A 29 -4.55 5.71 10.66
CA PRO A 29 -4.46 4.30 10.34
C PRO A 29 -5.72 3.91 9.57
N ASP A 30 -5.57 3.12 8.50
CA ASP A 30 -6.72 2.46 7.89
C ASP A 30 -7.34 1.46 8.88
N PRO A 31 -8.66 1.20 8.81
CA PRO A 31 -9.25 0.11 9.55
C PRO A 31 -8.52 -1.19 9.22
N LEU A 32 -7.99 -1.87 10.24
CA LEU A 32 -7.22 -3.10 10.06
C LEU A 32 -8.00 -4.15 9.27
N VAL A 33 -9.32 -4.21 9.46
CA VAL A 33 -10.23 -5.09 8.71
C VAL A 33 -10.13 -4.87 7.20
N LEU A 34 -10.02 -3.62 6.74
CA LEU A 34 -9.89 -3.33 5.30
C LEU A 34 -8.52 -3.74 4.77
N VAL A 35 -7.46 -3.50 5.54
CA VAL A 35 -6.11 -3.92 5.15
C VAL A 35 -5.99 -5.44 5.05
N ILE A 36 -6.48 -6.16 6.06
CA ILE A 36 -6.51 -7.63 6.06
C ILE A 36 -7.38 -8.14 4.92
N ARG A 37 -8.57 -7.55 4.69
CA ARG A 37 -9.43 -7.92 3.56
C ARG A 37 -8.71 -7.73 2.23
N SER A 38 -7.99 -6.64 2.03
CA SER A 38 -7.18 -6.42 0.82
C SER A 38 -6.09 -7.47 0.66
N PHE A 39 -5.39 -7.83 1.73
CA PHE A 39 -4.40 -8.91 1.71
C PHE A 39 -5.02 -10.25 1.31
N LEU A 40 -6.16 -10.62 1.91
CA LEU A 40 -6.89 -11.84 1.56
C LEU A 40 -7.41 -11.82 0.12
N LEU A 41 -7.86 -10.66 -0.38
CA LEU A 41 -8.25 -10.52 -1.78
C LEU A 41 -7.05 -10.66 -2.72
N GLY A 42 -5.86 -10.23 -2.30
CA GLY A 42 -4.60 -10.51 -3.01
C GLY A 42 -4.32 -12.00 -3.12
N ILE A 43 -4.41 -12.73 -2.01
CA ILE A 43 -4.33 -14.21 -2.00
C ILE A 43 -5.34 -14.83 -2.98
N LEU A 44 -6.60 -14.41 -2.90
CA LEU A 44 -7.67 -14.95 -3.75
C LEU A 44 -7.46 -14.61 -5.23
N SER A 45 -6.86 -13.46 -5.53
CA SER A 45 -6.58 -13.02 -6.90
C SER A 45 -5.53 -13.86 -7.60
N ALA A 46 -4.68 -14.59 -6.86
CA ALA A 46 -3.70 -15.48 -7.46
C ALA A 46 -4.35 -16.57 -8.33
N VAL A 47 -5.53 -17.07 -7.96
CA VAL A 47 -6.25 -18.10 -8.75
C VAL A 47 -6.62 -17.61 -10.15
N PRO A 48 -7.43 -16.53 -10.34
CA PRO A 48 -7.76 -16.06 -11.67
C PRO A 48 -6.56 -15.52 -12.45
N ILE A 49 -5.54 -14.98 -11.76
CA ILE A 49 -4.29 -14.54 -12.41
C ILE A 49 -3.54 -15.74 -12.98
N VAL A 50 -3.29 -16.80 -12.21
CA VAL A 50 -2.63 -18.01 -12.68
C VAL A 50 -3.41 -18.67 -13.82
N VAL A 51 -4.75 -18.75 -13.72
CA VAL A 51 -5.58 -19.27 -14.82
C VAL A 51 -5.41 -18.43 -16.09
N ALA A 52 -5.42 -17.10 -15.97
CA ALA A 52 -5.20 -16.22 -17.12
C ALA A 52 -3.79 -16.39 -17.71
N SER A 53 -2.76 -16.49 -16.87
CA SER A 53 -1.38 -16.74 -17.28
C SER A 53 -1.24 -18.05 -18.06
N LEU A 54 -1.83 -19.15 -17.56
CA LEU A 54 -1.83 -20.45 -18.23
C LEU A 54 -2.54 -20.43 -19.59
N LEU A 55 -3.64 -19.68 -19.72
CA LEU A 55 -4.37 -19.55 -20.97
C LEU A 55 -3.60 -18.72 -22.01
N ILE A 56 -2.87 -17.70 -21.57
CA ILE A 56 -2.07 -16.82 -22.45
C ILE A 56 -0.80 -17.53 -22.91
N ASP A 57 -0.13 -18.22 -22.00
CA ASP A 57 1.12 -18.93 -22.27
C ASP A 57 0.90 -20.33 -22.90
N GLY A 58 -0.35 -20.75 -23.06
CA GLY A 58 -0.70 -22.06 -23.63
C GLY A 58 -0.28 -23.25 -22.76
N GLY A 59 0.12 -23.01 -21.51
CA GLY A 59 0.61 -24.02 -20.58
C GLY A 59 2.08 -24.41 -20.76
N ASP A 60 2.86 -23.68 -21.58
CA ASP A 60 4.28 -23.96 -21.82
C ASP A 60 5.25 -23.27 -20.83
N ALA A 61 4.75 -23.06 -19.61
CA ALA A 61 5.48 -22.42 -18.51
C ALA A 61 6.64 -23.32 -18.03
N GLY A 62 7.75 -23.31 -18.77
CA GLY A 62 8.95 -24.09 -18.44
C GLY A 62 9.76 -24.64 -19.62
N GLY A 63 9.37 -24.37 -20.87
CA GLY A 63 10.21 -24.69 -22.04
C GLY A 63 11.55 -23.92 -22.04
N THR A 64 12.55 -24.39 -22.79
CA THR A 64 13.77 -23.59 -23.04
C THR A 64 13.37 -22.34 -23.83
N GLN A 65 13.28 -21.20 -23.14
CA GLN A 65 12.87 -19.95 -23.75
C GLN A 65 14.09 -19.22 -24.31
N ASP A 66 14.01 -18.81 -25.58
CA ASP A 66 14.92 -17.83 -26.13
C ASP A 66 14.62 -16.44 -25.51
N LEU A 67 15.41 -15.43 -25.88
CA LEU A 67 15.22 -14.07 -25.36
C LEU A 67 13.80 -13.54 -25.65
N ALA A 68 13.19 -13.92 -26.78
CA ALA A 68 11.85 -13.49 -27.13
C ALA A 68 10.80 -14.10 -26.19
N GLY A 69 10.92 -15.40 -25.88
CA GLY A 69 10.09 -16.07 -24.89
C GLY A 69 10.22 -15.44 -23.51
N ILE A 70 11.45 -15.21 -23.03
CA ILE A 70 11.69 -14.58 -21.72
C ILE A 70 11.01 -13.21 -21.64
N VAL A 71 11.17 -12.37 -22.67
CA VAL A 71 10.54 -11.03 -22.71
C VAL A 71 9.02 -11.14 -22.76
N PHE A 72 8.46 -12.07 -23.54
CA PHE A 72 7.02 -12.30 -23.59
C PHE A 72 6.47 -12.72 -22.23
N THR A 73 7.07 -13.74 -21.61
CA THR A 73 6.68 -14.22 -20.29
C THR A 73 6.76 -13.11 -19.24
N SER A 74 7.86 -12.35 -19.23
CA SER A 74 8.09 -11.29 -18.24
C SER A 74 7.11 -10.12 -18.36
N PHE A 75 6.86 -9.63 -19.57
CA PHE A 75 6.04 -8.43 -19.76
C PHE A 75 4.55 -8.73 -19.91
N VAL A 76 4.20 -9.84 -20.56
CA VAL A 76 2.81 -10.17 -20.89
C VAL A 76 2.24 -11.12 -19.85
N VAL A 77 2.90 -12.24 -19.56
CA VAL A 77 2.32 -13.26 -18.68
C VAL A 77 2.43 -12.88 -17.21
N ALA A 78 3.59 -12.38 -16.77
CA ALA A 78 3.79 -11.88 -15.42
C ALA A 78 3.37 -10.41 -15.29
N GLY A 79 4.16 -9.48 -15.87
CA GLY A 79 3.96 -8.04 -15.68
C GLY A 79 2.55 -7.53 -15.97
N LEU A 80 1.99 -7.82 -17.16
CA LEU A 80 0.66 -7.36 -17.56
C LEU A 80 -0.44 -8.05 -16.76
N VAL A 81 -0.51 -9.37 -16.77
CA VAL A 81 -1.64 -10.11 -16.15
C VAL A 81 -1.66 -9.89 -14.63
N GLU A 82 -0.51 -9.96 -13.97
CA GLU A 82 -0.45 -9.84 -12.52
C GLU A 82 -0.75 -8.42 -12.05
N GLU A 83 -0.13 -7.39 -12.66
CA GLU A 83 -0.38 -6.01 -12.24
C GLU A 83 -1.80 -5.56 -12.56
N VAL A 84 -2.36 -5.96 -13.72
CA VAL A 84 -3.77 -5.69 -14.04
C VAL A 84 -4.68 -6.41 -13.06
N GLY A 85 -4.42 -7.69 -12.75
CA GLY A 85 -5.20 -8.47 -11.79
C GLY A 85 -5.23 -7.82 -10.42
N LYS A 86 -4.06 -7.49 -9.85
CA LYS A 86 -3.93 -6.81 -8.55
C LYS A 86 -4.58 -5.42 -8.55
N TYR A 87 -4.39 -4.65 -9.62
CA TYR A 87 -5.04 -3.35 -9.79
C TYR A 87 -6.56 -3.48 -9.78
N LEU A 88 -7.11 -4.44 -10.54
CA LEU A 88 -8.56 -4.69 -10.62
C LEU A 88 -9.14 -5.08 -9.27
N VAL A 89 -8.43 -5.89 -8.47
CA VAL A 89 -8.85 -6.21 -7.10
C VAL A 89 -9.13 -4.93 -6.31
N VAL A 90 -8.16 -4.02 -6.22
CA VAL A 90 -8.34 -2.77 -5.48
C VAL A 90 -9.42 -1.90 -6.12
N ARG A 91 -9.43 -1.78 -7.45
CA ARG A 91 -10.40 -0.95 -8.17
C ARG A 91 -11.84 -1.40 -7.96
N LEU A 92 -12.09 -2.71 -7.92
CA LEU A 92 -13.42 -3.29 -7.77
C LEU A 92 -13.85 -3.39 -6.31
N SER A 93 -12.92 -3.72 -5.40
CA SER A 93 -13.27 -3.93 -3.99
C SER A 93 -13.30 -2.64 -3.16
N LEU A 94 -12.47 -1.67 -3.52
CA LEU A 94 -12.23 -0.44 -2.76
C LEU A 94 -12.37 0.82 -3.60
N GLY A 95 -12.68 0.71 -4.89
CA GLY A 95 -12.94 1.84 -5.76
C GLY A 95 -13.80 2.86 -5.03
N ASP A 96 -15.07 2.54 -4.77
CA ASP A 96 -16.03 3.48 -4.18
C ASP A 96 -15.94 3.61 -2.65
N SER A 97 -14.88 3.07 -2.06
CA SER A 97 -14.68 3.17 -0.62
C SER A 97 -14.32 4.61 -0.21
N PRO A 98 -14.94 5.16 0.85
CA PRO A 98 -14.54 6.44 1.41
C PRO A 98 -13.15 6.40 2.06
N TYR A 99 -12.55 5.20 2.21
CA TYR A 99 -11.19 5.04 2.71
C TYR A 99 -10.13 5.14 1.62
N LEU A 100 -10.50 5.09 0.34
CA LEU A 100 -9.58 5.32 -0.79
C LEU A 100 -9.69 6.79 -1.24
N ASP A 101 -9.35 7.70 -0.32
CA ASP A 101 -9.57 9.15 -0.46
C ASP A 101 -8.30 9.95 -0.81
N GLU A 102 -7.10 9.37 -0.70
CA GLU A 102 -5.83 10.05 -0.95
C GLU A 102 -4.75 9.09 -1.51
N PRO A 103 -3.68 9.59 -2.16
CA PRO A 103 -2.60 8.75 -2.70
C PRO A 103 -1.98 7.79 -1.69
N LEU A 104 -1.86 8.21 -0.42
CA LEU A 104 -1.30 7.37 0.64
C LEU A 104 -2.14 6.11 0.90
N ARG A 105 -3.47 6.19 0.77
CA ARG A 105 -4.39 5.05 0.93
C ARG A 105 -4.25 4.09 -0.22
N GLY A 106 -4.17 4.62 -1.43
CA GLY A 106 -3.95 3.82 -2.63
C GLY A 106 -2.66 3.00 -2.51
N LEU A 107 -1.57 3.60 -2.01
CA LEU A 107 -0.33 2.88 -1.70
C LEU A 107 -0.51 1.75 -0.68
N VAL A 108 -1.23 1.99 0.42
CA VAL A 108 -1.44 0.98 1.47
C VAL A 108 -2.26 -0.21 0.97
N TYR A 109 -3.37 0.05 0.26
CA TYR A 109 -4.21 -1.02 -0.27
C TYR A 109 -3.55 -1.78 -1.42
N ALA A 110 -2.77 -1.10 -2.27
CA ALA A 110 -1.96 -1.76 -3.29
C ALA A 110 -0.91 -2.67 -2.67
N ALA A 111 -0.17 -2.19 -1.66
CA ALA A 111 0.80 -3.01 -0.92
C ALA A 111 0.13 -4.23 -0.27
N ALA A 112 -1.05 -4.06 0.34
CA ALA A 112 -1.76 -5.18 0.96
C ALA A 112 -2.15 -6.27 -0.06
N VAL A 113 -2.73 -5.89 -1.19
CA VAL A 113 -3.07 -6.83 -2.28
C VAL A 113 -1.81 -7.49 -2.84
N ALA A 114 -0.76 -6.71 -3.11
CA ALA A 114 0.50 -7.22 -3.64
C ALA A 114 1.16 -8.24 -2.71
N LEU A 115 1.19 -7.98 -1.40
CA LEU A 115 1.76 -8.91 -0.42
C LEU A 115 0.94 -10.19 -0.26
N GLY A 116 -0.39 -10.10 -0.39
CA GLY A 116 -1.26 -11.26 -0.39
C GLY A 116 -1.01 -12.16 -1.60
N PHE A 117 -0.91 -11.55 -2.79
CA PHE A 117 -0.58 -12.23 -4.03
C PHE A 117 0.82 -12.89 -3.97
N ALA A 118 1.85 -12.12 -3.58
CA ALA A 118 3.22 -12.60 -3.43
C ALA A 118 3.35 -13.78 -2.45
N SER A 119 2.48 -13.85 -1.44
CA SER A 119 2.46 -14.98 -0.50
C SER A 119 2.05 -16.29 -1.18
N ILE A 120 1.11 -16.25 -2.13
CA ILE A 120 0.72 -17.44 -2.90
C ILE A 120 1.84 -17.84 -3.85
N GLU A 121 2.49 -16.88 -4.50
CA GLU A 121 3.64 -17.22 -5.33
C GLU A 121 4.79 -17.82 -4.52
N ASN A 122 5.10 -17.28 -3.34
CA ASN A 122 6.12 -17.88 -2.48
C ASN A 122 5.80 -19.34 -2.17
N ILE A 123 4.54 -19.68 -1.90
CA ILE A 123 4.09 -21.07 -1.74
C ILE A 123 4.30 -21.87 -3.03
N GLY A 124 3.85 -21.35 -4.17
CA GLY A 124 3.98 -22.02 -5.48
C GLY A 124 5.44 -22.30 -5.85
N TYR A 125 6.30 -21.30 -5.76
CA TYR A 125 7.74 -21.43 -6.04
C TYR A 125 8.43 -22.39 -5.07
N MET A 126 8.08 -22.39 -3.78
CA MET A 126 8.63 -23.38 -2.85
C MET A 126 8.20 -24.82 -3.19
N LEU A 127 6.96 -25.01 -3.65
CA LEU A 127 6.47 -26.32 -4.09
C LEU A 127 7.19 -26.79 -5.36
N MET A 128 7.59 -25.86 -6.25
CA MET A 128 8.28 -26.16 -7.50
C MET A 128 9.79 -26.36 -7.35
N ALA A 129 10.45 -25.49 -6.57
CA ALA A 129 11.91 -25.36 -6.55
C ALA A 129 12.55 -25.62 -5.17
N GLY A 130 11.75 -25.85 -4.13
CA GLY A 130 12.23 -26.06 -2.75
C GLY A 130 12.22 -24.80 -1.88
N PRO A 131 12.37 -24.94 -0.54
CA PRO A 131 12.29 -23.82 0.40
C PRO A 131 13.37 -22.76 0.22
N GLU A 132 14.52 -23.12 -0.36
CA GLU A 132 15.69 -22.26 -0.52
C GLU A 132 15.37 -21.03 -1.38
N VAL A 133 14.42 -21.16 -2.31
CA VAL A 133 13.95 -20.04 -3.14
C VAL A 133 13.38 -18.88 -2.30
N LEU A 134 12.87 -19.18 -1.10
CA LEU A 134 12.27 -18.19 -0.22
C LEU A 134 13.29 -17.17 0.30
N GLU A 135 14.58 -17.54 0.40
CA GLU A 135 15.63 -16.63 0.88
C GLU A 135 15.72 -15.36 0.03
N GLN A 136 15.67 -15.53 -1.29
CA GLN A 136 15.70 -14.42 -2.23
C GLN A 136 14.31 -13.79 -2.38
N ARG A 137 13.26 -14.61 -2.49
CA ARG A 137 11.89 -14.12 -2.73
C ARG A 137 11.30 -13.34 -1.56
N ALA A 138 11.66 -13.66 -0.32
CA ALA A 138 11.17 -12.96 0.87
C ALA A 138 11.54 -11.47 0.89
N LEU A 139 12.63 -11.11 0.20
CA LEU A 139 13.04 -9.72 0.01
C LEU A 139 12.75 -9.24 -1.41
N LEU A 140 13.40 -9.83 -2.43
CA LEU A 140 13.42 -9.27 -3.78
C LEU A 140 12.05 -9.29 -4.44
N SER A 141 11.42 -10.46 -4.58
CA SER A 141 10.08 -10.56 -5.19
C SER A 141 8.99 -9.97 -4.28
N THR A 142 8.96 -10.31 -2.99
CA THR A 142 7.88 -9.87 -2.09
C THR A 142 7.83 -8.34 -1.94
N VAL A 143 8.99 -7.68 -1.79
CA VAL A 143 9.05 -6.21 -1.79
C VAL A 143 8.94 -5.64 -3.20
N GLY A 144 9.43 -6.35 -4.21
CA GLY A 144 9.28 -6.02 -5.63
C GLY A 144 7.82 -5.81 -6.01
N HIS A 145 6.93 -6.77 -5.71
CA HIS A 145 5.50 -6.60 -5.99
C HIS A 145 4.89 -5.37 -5.30
N VAL A 146 5.32 -5.03 -4.08
CA VAL A 146 4.86 -3.80 -3.42
C VAL A 146 5.38 -2.56 -4.15
N ALA A 147 6.65 -2.58 -4.55
CA ALA A 147 7.28 -1.49 -5.27
C ALA A 147 6.61 -1.26 -6.63
N ASP A 148 6.38 -2.32 -7.40
CA ASP A 148 5.72 -2.25 -8.71
C ASP A 148 4.28 -1.75 -8.54
N SER A 149 3.52 -2.37 -7.64
CA SER A 149 2.13 -1.99 -7.40
C SER A 149 1.97 -0.59 -6.78
N SER A 150 3.04 0.00 -6.23
CA SER A 150 3.00 1.36 -5.69
C SER A 150 2.69 2.43 -6.74
N LEU A 151 3.07 2.20 -8.01
CA LEU A 151 2.87 3.18 -9.08
C LEU A 151 1.37 3.35 -9.40
N TRP A 152 0.66 2.25 -9.70
CA TRP A 152 -0.79 2.31 -9.89
C TRP A 152 -1.54 2.60 -8.58
N GLY A 153 -1.03 2.14 -7.43
CA GLY A 153 -1.61 2.42 -6.12
C GLY A 153 -1.65 3.91 -5.80
N TYR A 154 -0.52 4.61 -5.95
CA TYR A 154 -0.46 6.06 -5.82
C TYR A 154 -1.40 6.75 -6.81
N GLY A 155 -1.37 6.32 -8.07
CA GLY A 155 -2.19 6.88 -9.14
C GLY A 155 -3.69 6.78 -8.86
N LEU A 156 -4.15 5.63 -8.36
CA LEU A 156 -5.54 5.38 -8.01
C LEU A 156 -6.02 6.34 -6.92
N GLY A 157 -5.25 6.50 -5.84
CA GLY A 157 -5.57 7.46 -4.78
C GLY A 157 -5.49 8.92 -5.25
N ALA A 158 -4.54 9.25 -6.13
CA ALA A 158 -4.40 10.60 -6.70
C ALA A 158 -5.58 10.99 -7.60
N ASP A 159 -6.05 10.07 -8.44
CA ASP A 159 -7.22 10.29 -9.30
C ASP A 159 -8.53 10.30 -8.48
N ARG A 160 -8.61 9.52 -7.41
CA ARG A 160 -9.74 9.54 -6.47
C ARG A 160 -9.87 10.88 -5.76
N LEU A 161 -8.78 11.37 -5.17
CA LEU A 161 -8.73 12.69 -4.56
C LEU A 161 -9.10 13.77 -5.59
N ALA A 162 -8.68 13.59 -6.85
CA ALA A 162 -8.99 14.54 -7.92
C ALA A 162 -10.50 14.71 -8.14
N ARG A 163 -11.19 13.57 -8.26
CA ARG A 163 -12.64 13.55 -8.43
C ARG A 163 -13.35 14.15 -7.23
N ALA A 164 -12.91 13.81 -6.01
CA ALA A 164 -13.53 14.31 -4.79
C ALA A 164 -13.41 15.85 -4.64
N GLU A 165 -12.30 16.42 -5.11
CA GLU A 165 -12.06 17.88 -5.10
C GLU A 165 -12.64 18.61 -6.32
N GLY A 166 -13.26 17.90 -7.28
CA GLY A 166 -13.75 18.48 -8.53
C GLY A 166 -12.64 18.95 -9.48
N ARG A 167 -11.38 18.53 -9.27
CA ARG A 167 -10.24 18.86 -10.15
C ARG A 167 -10.13 17.85 -11.30
N PRO A 168 -9.53 18.22 -12.45
CA PRO A 168 -9.40 17.30 -13.58
C PRO A 168 -8.61 16.04 -13.21
N VAL A 169 -9.16 14.88 -13.58
CA VAL A 169 -8.53 13.57 -13.44
C VAL A 169 -7.46 13.43 -14.53
N ARG A 170 -6.23 13.14 -14.13
CA ARG A 170 -5.07 13.10 -15.05
C ARG A 170 -4.75 11.68 -15.54
N GLY A 171 -5.46 10.67 -15.05
CA GLY A 171 -5.24 9.27 -15.45
C GLY A 171 -3.98 8.69 -14.83
N TYR A 172 -3.58 9.16 -13.65
CA TYR A 172 -2.39 8.66 -12.97
C TYR A 172 -2.49 7.17 -12.60
N ALA A 173 -3.70 6.65 -12.38
CA ALA A 173 -3.90 5.21 -12.15
C ALA A 173 -3.47 4.37 -13.37
N PHE A 174 -3.85 4.81 -14.57
CA PHE A 174 -3.51 4.12 -15.82
C PHE A 174 -2.02 4.24 -16.16
N LEU A 175 -1.46 5.46 -16.04
CA LEU A 175 -0.02 5.67 -16.24
C LEU A 175 0.82 4.89 -15.22
N GLY A 176 0.36 4.83 -13.97
CA GLY A 176 0.99 4.02 -12.94
C GLY A 176 0.97 2.54 -13.28
N LEU A 177 -0.15 2.03 -13.80
CA LEU A 177 -0.29 0.64 -14.22
C LEU A 177 0.67 0.28 -15.35
N LEU A 178 0.78 1.12 -16.38
CA LEU A 178 1.77 0.92 -17.45
C LEU A 178 3.21 0.91 -16.91
N GLY A 179 3.51 1.83 -15.97
CA GLY A 179 4.80 1.87 -15.29
C GLY A 179 5.09 0.59 -14.49
N SER A 180 4.11 0.07 -13.76
CA SER A 180 4.23 -1.18 -13.01
C SER A 180 4.51 -2.37 -13.93
N ILE A 181 3.79 -2.48 -15.05
CA ILE A 181 3.97 -3.56 -16.03
C ILE A 181 5.40 -3.55 -16.59
N VAL A 182 5.91 -2.36 -16.94
CA VAL A 182 7.27 -2.23 -17.47
C VAL A 182 8.31 -2.56 -16.40
N LEU A 183 8.16 -2.03 -15.20
CA LEU A 183 9.13 -2.24 -14.12
C LEU A 183 9.22 -3.72 -13.71
N HIS A 184 8.06 -4.36 -13.54
CA HIS A 184 7.93 -5.79 -13.25
C HIS A 184 8.52 -6.63 -14.40
N GLY A 185 8.15 -6.34 -15.65
CA GLY A 185 8.68 -7.07 -16.81
C GLY A 185 10.20 -6.95 -16.96
N VAL A 186 10.80 -5.80 -16.64
CA VAL A 186 12.26 -5.65 -16.62
C VAL A 186 12.90 -6.46 -15.50
N TYR A 187 12.30 -6.47 -14.31
CA TYR A 187 12.76 -7.29 -13.17
C TYR A 187 12.75 -8.78 -13.54
N ASP A 188 11.65 -9.29 -14.07
CA ASP A 188 11.49 -10.70 -14.44
C ASP A 188 12.38 -11.10 -15.63
N THR A 189 12.56 -10.20 -16.61
CA THR A 189 13.49 -10.45 -17.72
C THR A 189 14.90 -10.65 -17.18
N GLY A 190 15.31 -9.81 -16.21
CA GLY A 190 16.59 -9.97 -15.52
C GLY A 190 16.69 -11.29 -14.78
N ALA A 191 15.64 -11.66 -14.05
CA ALA A 191 15.61 -12.88 -13.25
C ALA A 191 15.66 -14.15 -14.12
N PHE A 192 14.82 -14.24 -15.16
CA PHE A 192 14.75 -15.40 -16.06
C PHE A 192 15.95 -15.50 -17.00
N ALA A 193 16.57 -14.39 -17.38
CA ALA A 193 17.81 -14.40 -18.16
C ALA A 193 19.07 -14.59 -17.30
N GLU A 194 18.94 -14.83 -15.99
CA GLU A 194 20.04 -14.97 -15.02
C GLU A 194 20.96 -13.71 -14.98
N ARG A 195 20.39 -12.54 -15.26
CA ARG A 195 21.06 -11.23 -15.27
C ARG A 195 20.82 -10.54 -13.93
N LEU A 196 21.64 -10.88 -12.94
CA LEU A 196 21.52 -10.34 -11.58
C LEU A 196 21.67 -8.80 -11.54
N ASP A 197 22.52 -8.23 -12.39
CA ASP A 197 22.71 -6.79 -12.50
C ASP A 197 21.43 -6.06 -12.94
N TRP A 198 20.71 -6.61 -13.92
CA TRP A 198 19.42 -6.09 -14.37
C TRP A 198 18.35 -6.24 -13.28
N THR A 199 18.27 -7.40 -12.66
CA THR A 199 17.31 -7.71 -11.59
C THR A 199 17.44 -6.74 -10.42
N LEU A 200 18.67 -6.53 -9.93
CA LEU A 200 18.94 -5.63 -8.81
C LEU A 200 18.73 -4.16 -9.18
N ALA A 201 19.06 -3.75 -10.42
CA ALA A 201 18.82 -2.39 -10.89
C ALA A 201 17.32 -2.08 -10.98
N ALA A 202 16.52 -3.01 -11.52
CA ALA A 202 15.07 -2.88 -11.59
C ALA A 202 14.44 -2.82 -10.18
N PHE A 203 14.83 -3.73 -9.29
CA PHE A 203 14.39 -3.74 -7.90
C PHE A 203 14.73 -2.43 -7.18
N ALA A 204 15.97 -1.95 -7.29
CA ALA A 204 16.39 -0.70 -6.66
C ALA A 204 15.63 0.51 -7.21
N CYS A 205 15.39 0.56 -8.52
CA CYS A 205 14.59 1.59 -9.17
C CYS A 205 13.15 1.58 -8.62
N GLY A 206 12.52 0.41 -8.57
CA GLY A 206 11.18 0.22 -8.03
C GLY A 206 11.07 0.67 -6.58
N VAL A 207 11.97 0.21 -5.72
CA VAL A 207 11.99 0.59 -4.30
C VAL A 207 12.21 2.10 -4.14
N ALA A 208 13.12 2.70 -4.90
CA ALA A 208 13.36 4.14 -4.86
C ALA A 208 12.11 4.94 -5.28
N LEU A 209 11.41 4.51 -6.33
CA LEU A 209 10.15 5.10 -6.77
C LEU A 209 9.06 4.93 -5.71
N CYS A 210 8.90 3.74 -5.14
CA CYS A 210 7.94 3.47 -4.07
C CYS A 210 8.19 4.38 -2.86
N ILE A 211 9.44 4.52 -2.41
CA ILE A 211 9.81 5.43 -1.32
C ILE A 211 9.50 6.88 -1.71
N ALA A 212 9.86 7.33 -2.92
CA ALA A 212 9.60 8.68 -3.38
C ALA A 212 8.09 8.99 -3.42
N LEU A 213 7.28 8.06 -3.92
CA LEU A 213 5.82 8.16 -3.96
C LEU A 213 5.23 8.15 -2.54
N PHE A 214 5.72 7.31 -1.64
CA PHE A 214 5.29 7.27 -0.25
C PHE A 214 5.62 8.59 0.47
N VAL A 215 6.84 9.11 0.32
CA VAL A 215 7.25 10.40 0.89
C VAL A 215 6.38 11.53 0.33
N ARG A 216 6.13 11.54 -0.99
CA ARG A 216 5.28 12.53 -1.64
C ARG A 216 3.83 12.46 -1.15
N ALA A 217 3.25 11.26 -1.10
CA ALA A 217 1.90 11.02 -0.62
C ALA A 217 1.75 11.44 0.84
N ASN A 218 2.73 11.08 1.68
CA ASN A 218 2.76 11.46 3.08
C ASN A 218 2.88 12.98 3.28
N ARG A 219 3.68 13.68 2.45
CA ARG A 219 3.80 15.15 2.48
C ARG A 219 2.51 15.86 2.07
N ARG A 220 1.71 15.25 1.20
CA ARG A 220 0.47 15.81 0.62
C ARG A 220 -0.82 15.21 1.19
N SER A 221 -0.71 14.35 2.18
CA SER A 221 -1.87 13.72 2.80
C SER A 221 -2.78 14.79 3.42
N ILE A 222 -4.08 14.66 3.18
CA ILE A 222 -5.10 15.56 3.72
C ILE A 222 -5.30 15.34 5.24
N HIS A 223 -4.70 14.27 5.76
CA HIS A 223 -4.65 13.93 7.17
C HIS A 223 -3.33 14.33 7.84
N ARG A 224 -2.41 14.94 7.08
CA ARG A 224 -1.16 15.45 7.64
C ARG A 224 -1.49 16.45 8.72
N GLY A 225 -0.94 16.22 9.91
CA GLY A 225 -1.18 17.08 11.06
C GLY A 225 -2.34 16.72 11.98
N ARG A 226 -3.33 15.97 11.48
CA ARG A 226 -4.52 15.58 12.28
C ARG A 226 -4.20 14.71 13.50
N ARG A 227 -3.01 14.09 13.58
CA ARG A 227 -2.52 13.33 14.76
C ARG A 227 -1.82 14.18 15.83
N GLY A 228 -1.75 15.48 15.66
CA GLY A 228 -1.24 16.44 16.63
C GLY A 228 -2.14 17.67 16.80
N ALA A 229 -3.25 17.74 16.05
CA ALA A 229 -4.21 18.82 16.22
C ALA A 229 -4.72 18.80 17.66
N ARG A 230 -4.32 19.82 18.41
CA ARG A 230 -4.78 20.09 19.77
C ARG A 230 -6.31 20.01 19.79
N GLN A 231 -6.87 19.37 20.81
CA GLN A 231 -8.31 19.19 20.93
C GLN A 231 -8.86 19.95 22.14
N ILE A 232 -10.15 20.28 22.08
CA ILE A 232 -10.91 20.81 23.20
C ILE A 232 -12.19 20.00 23.36
N ARG A 233 -12.62 19.84 24.61
CA ARG A 233 -13.84 19.10 24.94
C ARG A 233 -15.03 20.05 24.91
N CYS A 234 -16.07 19.70 24.16
CA CYS A 234 -17.30 20.49 24.13
C CYS A 234 -17.97 20.49 25.53
N PRO A 235 -18.34 21.66 26.10
CA PRO A 235 -18.96 21.70 27.42
C PRO A 235 -20.36 21.08 27.45
N SER A 236 -21.08 21.11 26.33
CA SER A 236 -22.46 20.60 26.23
C SER A 236 -22.50 19.09 26.00
N CYS A 237 -21.84 18.59 24.95
CA CYS A 237 -21.94 17.17 24.55
C CYS A 237 -20.67 16.35 24.80
N GLN A 238 -19.62 16.94 25.38
CA GLN A 238 -18.34 16.28 25.69
C GLN A 238 -17.57 15.72 24.49
N THR A 239 -18.02 15.99 23.25
CA THR A 239 -17.32 15.61 22.02
C THR A 239 -16.02 16.37 21.88
N LEU A 240 -14.97 15.68 21.44
CA LEU A 240 -13.66 16.27 21.16
C LEU A 240 -13.68 17.00 19.83
N CYS A 241 -13.37 18.29 19.86
CA CYS A 241 -13.29 19.15 18.69
C CYS A 241 -11.85 19.64 18.54
N SER A 242 -11.39 19.87 17.31
CA SER A 242 -10.09 20.50 17.08
C SER A 242 -10.08 21.93 17.66
N LEU A 243 -8.96 22.32 18.28
CA LEU A 243 -8.68 23.69 18.71
C LEU A 243 -8.86 24.64 17.51
N GLY A 244 -9.35 25.85 17.74
CA GLY A 244 -9.63 26.85 16.69
C GLY A 244 -11.03 26.78 16.07
N LYS A 245 -11.81 25.71 16.33
CA LYS A 245 -13.22 25.66 15.91
C LYS A 245 -14.10 26.55 16.79
N ARG A 246 -14.98 27.34 16.15
CA ARG A 246 -15.96 28.22 16.83
C ARG A 246 -17.15 27.46 17.41
N PHE A 247 -17.53 26.35 16.78
CA PHE A 247 -18.70 25.55 17.15
C PHE A 247 -18.36 24.07 17.20
N CYS A 248 -19.05 23.33 18.06
CA CYS A 248 -18.92 21.88 18.18
C CYS A 248 -19.39 21.18 16.90
N THR A 249 -18.60 20.22 16.42
CA THR A 249 -18.91 19.43 15.21
C THR A 249 -20.05 18.43 15.41
N SER A 250 -20.47 18.17 16.65
CA SER A 250 -21.56 17.25 16.96
C SER A 250 -22.86 17.99 17.34
N CYS A 251 -22.83 18.85 18.37
CA CYS A 251 -24.06 19.50 18.87
C CYS A 251 -24.22 20.97 18.46
N GLY A 252 -23.27 21.54 17.71
CA GLY A 252 -23.34 22.94 17.27
C GLY A 252 -23.15 24.00 18.36
N THR A 253 -22.97 23.61 19.63
CA THR A 253 -22.72 24.56 20.73
C THR A 253 -21.43 25.34 20.50
N ALA A 254 -21.44 26.65 20.79
CA ALA A 254 -20.25 27.48 20.71
C ALA A 254 -19.14 26.95 21.65
N LEU A 255 -17.92 26.84 21.12
CA LEU A 255 -16.79 26.35 21.89
C LEU A 255 -16.10 27.52 22.63
N PRO A 256 -15.77 27.35 23.92
CA PRO A 256 -15.10 28.40 24.68
C PRO A 256 -13.69 28.64 24.15
N SER A 257 -13.27 29.91 24.10
CA SER A 257 -11.92 30.31 23.70
C SER A 257 -10.83 29.89 24.70
N GLN A 258 -11.21 29.61 25.94
CA GLN A 258 -10.32 29.21 27.04
C GLN A 258 -10.74 27.85 27.64
N ALA A 259 -10.68 26.78 26.83
CA ALA A 259 -10.82 25.41 27.33
C ALA A 259 -9.46 24.75 27.57
N PRO A 260 -9.37 23.76 28.48
CA PRO A 260 -8.20 22.91 28.60
C PRO A 260 -7.87 22.27 27.25
N VAL A 261 -6.65 22.48 26.79
CA VAL A 261 -6.17 21.91 25.54
C VAL A 261 -5.75 20.46 25.81
N LEU A 262 -6.28 19.55 25.02
CA LEU A 262 -6.03 18.12 25.11
C LEU A 262 -5.10 17.70 23.97
N CYS A 263 -4.21 16.76 24.28
CA CYS A 263 -3.36 16.14 23.29
C CYS A 263 -4.21 15.40 22.24
N GLY A 264 -4.01 15.69 20.95
CA GLY A 264 -4.75 15.05 19.86
C GLY A 264 -4.55 13.53 19.71
N ARG A 265 -3.70 12.93 20.54
CA ARG A 265 -3.41 11.48 20.59
C ARG A 265 -3.93 10.78 21.85
N CYS A 266 -3.47 11.17 23.04
CA CYS A 266 -3.85 10.53 24.30
C CYS A 266 -4.98 11.25 25.05
N HIS A 267 -5.42 12.42 24.56
CA HIS A 267 -6.45 13.27 25.18
C HIS A 267 -6.13 13.76 26.59
N GLU A 268 -4.88 13.62 27.04
CA GLU A 268 -4.41 14.17 28.30
C GLU A 268 -4.22 15.69 28.16
N PRO A 269 -4.46 16.48 29.22
CA PRO A 269 -4.23 17.91 29.19
C PRO A 269 -2.78 18.24 28.86
N ILE A 270 -2.59 19.24 28.02
CA ILE A 270 -1.28 19.75 27.63
C ILE A 270 -1.31 21.28 27.64
N ASP A 271 -0.15 21.90 27.77
CA ASP A 271 -0.04 23.34 27.56
C ASP A 271 -0.50 23.67 26.13
N SER A 272 -1.30 24.73 26.02
CA SER A 272 -1.72 25.31 24.76
C SER A 272 -0.55 25.54 23.78
N ARG A 273 0.66 25.84 24.24
CA ARG A 273 1.84 26.10 23.39
C ARG A 273 2.82 24.93 23.32
N ALA A 274 2.53 23.79 23.93
CA ALA A 274 3.44 22.64 23.92
C ALA A 274 3.58 22.08 22.51
N ALA A 275 4.82 22.00 22.00
CA ALA A 275 5.13 21.32 20.73
C ALA A 275 5.01 19.79 20.83
N PHE A 276 5.07 19.22 22.04
CA PHE A 276 4.97 17.79 22.30
C PHE A 276 4.14 17.49 23.56
N CYS A 277 3.41 16.38 23.54
CA CYS A 277 2.71 15.89 24.73
C CYS A 277 3.67 15.15 25.66
N ILE A 278 3.78 15.60 26.91
CA ILE A 278 4.64 14.99 27.94
C ILE A 278 4.21 13.58 28.35
N HIS A 279 2.94 13.22 28.13
CA HIS A 279 2.40 11.91 28.53
C HIS A 279 2.60 10.82 27.48
N CYS A 280 2.52 11.16 26.19
CA CYS A 280 2.58 10.15 25.11
C CYS A 280 3.63 10.43 24.02
N GLY A 281 4.41 11.51 24.15
CA GLY A 281 5.45 11.91 23.21
C GLY A 281 4.94 12.35 21.84
N ALA A 282 3.63 12.58 21.66
CA ALA A 282 3.07 13.00 20.39
C ALA A 282 3.39 14.48 20.11
N HIS A 283 3.92 14.78 18.92
CA HIS A 283 4.05 16.16 18.43
C HIS A 283 2.66 16.79 18.30
N GLN A 284 2.52 18.04 18.76
CA GLN A 284 1.29 18.81 18.68
C GLN A 284 1.46 19.91 17.63
N GLU A 285 0.42 20.19 16.85
CA GLU A 285 0.47 21.23 15.84
C GLU A 285 0.19 22.59 16.47
N THR A 286 1.17 23.50 16.36
CA THR A 286 0.99 24.94 16.52
C THR A 286 0.30 25.47 15.26
N GLU A 287 -0.95 25.92 15.41
CA GLU A 287 -1.54 26.81 14.41
C GLU A 287 -0.68 28.07 14.38
N LEU A 288 -0.09 28.37 13.22
CA LEU A 288 0.44 29.69 12.88
C LEU A 288 -0.73 30.61 12.52
#